data_AF-A0A318U1G7-F1
#
_entry.id   AF-A0A318U1G7-F1
#
_cell.length_a   1.000
_cell.length_b   1.000
_cell.length_c   1.000
_cell.angle_alpha   90.00
_cell.angle_beta   90.00
_cell.angle_gamma   90.00
#
_symmetry.space_group_name_H-M   'P 1'
#
loop_
_entity.id
_entity.type
_entity.pdbx_description
1 polymer ?
#
loop_
_entity_poly.entity_id
_entity_poly.type
_entity_poly.pdbx_seq_one_letter_code
_entity_poly.pdbx_strand_id
1 'polypeptide(L)'
;MTSATTLTTISVFIALGLLSLAGTTVALFKIIQFARLGVGRLKRAEEILDAWLGGRPEEAMRSAALRDCVLARVLQGVLSALRARPSDTAYAEELGRQSALIELAAMTSRMRVLEMVIQAGPMLGLLGTVVGMIQAFSTLSEAGGAADPAQLAAGIWTSLTTTATGLAIALLAYFVANWLEARIERERISMEMLISAAIHGRIEAGRSGTMR
;
A
#
# COMPACT_ATOMS: atom_id res chain seq x y z
N MET A 1 -8.71 14.24 -42.12
CA MET A 1 -9.46 14.00 -40.86
C MET A 1 -9.09 12.68 -40.18
N THR A 2 -8.60 11.68 -40.92
CA THR A 2 -7.95 10.46 -40.39
C THR A 2 -6.82 10.71 -39.37
N SER A 3 -6.12 11.84 -39.47
CA SER A 3 -5.05 12.22 -38.53
C SER A 3 -5.57 12.54 -37.12
N ALA A 4 -6.78 13.09 -36.98
CA ALA A 4 -7.32 13.55 -35.70
C ALA A 4 -7.92 12.40 -34.86
N THR A 5 -8.51 11.40 -35.52
CA THR A 5 -9.05 10.19 -34.88
C THR A 5 -7.94 9.27 -34.37
N THR A 6 -6.89 9.08 -35.18
CA THR A 6 -5.69 8.35 -34.75
C THR A 6 -5.03 9.04 -33.55
N LEU A 7 -5.00 10.37 -33.53
CA LEU A 7 -4.42 11.17 -32.43
C LEU A 7 -5.18 10.99 -31.11
N THR A 8 -6.52 10.90 -31.14
CA THR A 8 -7.33 10.70 -29.93
C THR A 8 -7.18 9.30 -29.34
N THR A 9 -7.05 8.28 -30.18
CA THR A 9 -6.81 6.91 -29.71
C THR A 9 -5.41 6.76 -29.12
N ILE A 10 -4.40 7.35 -29.78
CA ILE A 10 -3.03 7.39 -29.28
C ILE A 10 -2.95 8.10 -27.92
N SER A 11 -3.68 9.20 -27.72
CA SER A 11 -3.65 9.92 -26.44
C SER A 11 -4.23 9.10 -25.28
N VAL A 12 -5.27 8.29 -25.51
CA VAL A 12 -5.81 7.35 -24.50
C VAL A 12 -4.78 6.27 -24.17
N PHE A 13 -4.13 5.66 -25.16
CA PHE A 13 -3.09 4.65 -24.91
C PHE A 13 -1.87 5.25 -24.19
N ILE A 14 -1.47 6.48 -24.52
CA ILE A 14 -0.41 7.20 -23.80
C ILE A 14 -0.83 7.43 -22.35
N ALA A 15 -2.06 7.87 -22.10
CA ALA A 15 -2.57 8.08 -20.75
C ALA A 15 -2.59 6.78 -19.93
N LEU A 16 -3.06 5.67 -20.51
CA LEU A 16 -3.02 4.33 -19.89
C LEU A 16 -1.58 3.87 -19.63
N GLY A 17 -0.65 4.11 -20.57
CA GLY A 17 0.76 3.80 -20.42
C GLY A 17 1.40 4.58 -19.27
N LEU A 18 1.14 5.88 -19.18
CA LEU A 18 1.61 6.73 -18.08
C LEU A 18 1.03 6.29 -16.73
N LEU A 19 -0.24 5.93 -16.67
CA LEU A 19 -0.88 5.44 -15.46
C LEU A 19 -0.28 4.10 -15.01
N SER A 20 -0.05 3.19 -15.94
CA SER A 20 0.62 1.90 -15.69
C SER A 20 2.05 2.10 -15.16
N LEU A 21 2.82 3.00 -15.77
CA LEU A 21 4.17 3.33 -15.33
C LEU A 21 4.16 3.94 -13.93
N ALA A 22 3.26 4.88 -13.64
CA ALA A 22 3.11 5.48 -12.33
C ALA A 22 2.75 4.44 -11.26
N GLY A 23 1.76 3.58 -11.54
CA GLY A 23 1.33 2.51 -10.64
C GLY A 23 2.45 1.52 -10.34
N THR A 24 3.15 1.04 -11.37
CA THR A 24 4.26 0.09 -11.23
C THR A 24 5.43 0.70 -10.46
N THR A 25 5.79 1.95 -10.78
CA THR A 25 6.87 2.68 -10.11
C THR A 25 6.57 2.85 -8.63
N VAL A 26 5.36 3.26 -8.27
CA VAL A 26 4.95 3.42 -6.87
C VAL A 26 4.89 2.08 -6.17
N ALA A 27 4.33 1.04 -6.79
CA ALA A 27 4.29 -0.31 -6.23
C ALA A 27 5.69 -0.83 -5.87
N LEU A 28 6.66 -0.74 -6.80
CA LEU A 28 8.04 -1.15 -6.56
C LEU A 28 8.70 -0.30 -5.48
N PHE A 29 8.52 1.03 -5.54
CA PHE A 29 9.03 1.93 -4.51
C PHE A 29 8.50 1.56 -3.11
N LYS A 30 7.20 1.25 -2.98
CA LYS A 30 6.58 0.87 -1.71
C LYS A 30 7.11 -0.46 -1.18
N ILE A 31 7.27 -1.45 -2.05
CA ILE A 31 7.85 -2.75 -1.66
C ILE A 31 9.28 -2.56 -1.12
N ILE A 32 10.11 -1.78 -1.82
CA ILE A 32 11.48 -1.47 -1.39
C ILE A 32 11.47 -0.65 -0.09
N GLN A 33 10.58 0.33 0.03
CA GLN A 33 10.43 1.14 1.24
C GLN A 33 10.09 0.27 2.45
N PHE A 34 9.14 -0.66 2.32
CA PHE A 34 8.75 -1.57 3.40
C PHE A 34 9.88 -2.49 3.83
N ALA A 35 10.62 -3.02 2.85
CA ALA A 35 11.81 -3.82 3.12
C ALA A 35 12.89 -3.02 3.87
N ARG A 36 13.12 -1.75 3.47
CA ARG A 36 14.09 -0.85 4.12
C ARG A 36 13.67 -0.42 5.52
N LEU A 37 12.38 -0.20 5.76
CA LEU A 37 11.84 0.12 7.08
C LEU A 37 11.84 -1.07 8.05
N GLY A 38 12.12 -2.29 7.55
CA GLY A 38 12.14 -3.50 8.35
C GLY A 38 10.74 -3.93 8.80
N VAL A 39 9.71 -3.61 8.02
CA VAL A 39 8.31 -3.96 8.30
C VAL A 39 8.17 -5.48 8.40
N GLY A 40 7.91 -6.02 9.60
CA GLY A 40 7.63 -7.46 9.80
C GLY A 40 8.61 -8.27 10.55
N ARG A 41 9.53 -7.57 11.17
CA ARG A 41 10.47 -8.17 12.09
C ARG A 41 9.84 -8.22 13.48
N LEU A 42 8.67 -8.85 13.60
CA LEU A 42 7.97 -9.01 14.88
C LEU A 42 8.85 -9.77 15.88
N LYS A 43 9.48 -10.88 15.45
CA LYS A 43 10.44 -11.63 16.26
C LYS A 43 11.54 -10.76 16.87
N ARG A 44 12.05 -9.79 16.09
CA ARG A 44 13.09 -8.87 16.55
C ARG A 44 12.59 -7.96 17.67
N ALA A 45 11.35 -7.49 17.56
CA ALA A 45 10.72 -6.68 18.59
C ALA A 45 10.34 -7.50 19.83
N GLU A 46 9.91 -8.75 19.64
CA GLU A 46 9.68 -9.71 20.72
C GLU A 46 10.96 -9.98 21.51
N GLU A 47 12.10 -10.18 20.84
CA GLU A 47 13.42 -10.32 21.49
C GLU A 47 13.77 -9.11 22.38
N ILE A 48 13.54 -7.89 21.89
CA ILE A 48 13.77 -6.65 22.65
C ILE A 48 12.85 -6.61 23.87
N LEU A 49 11.56 -6.93 23.69
CA LEU A 49 10.58 -6.96 24.76
C LEU A 49 10.89 -8.05 25.80
N ASP A 50 11.33 -9.23 25.37
CA ASP A 50 11.73 -10.33 26.26
C ASP A 50 12.97 -9.98 27.09
N ALA A 51 13.94 -9.27 26.50
CA ALA A 51 15.08 -8.73 27.25
C ALA A 51 14.61 -7.71 28.31
N TRP A 52 13.66 -6.84 27.97
CA TRP A 52 13.11 -5.85 28.89
C TRP A 52 12.37 -6.49 30.06
N LEU A 53 11.40 -7.38 29.76
CA LEU A 53 10.59 -8.07 30.76
C LEU A 53 11.39 -9.08 31.59
N GLY A 54 12.47 -9.64 31.02
CA GLY A 54 13.41 -10.50 31.72
C GLY A 54 14.38 -9.76 32.68
N GLY A 55 14.18 -8.46 32.91
CA GLY A 55 14.99 -7.68 33.84
C GLY A 55 16.38 -7.29 33.30
N ARG A 56 16.57 -7.29 31.96
CA ARG A 56 17.82 -6.88 31.29
C ARG A 56 17.62 -5.57 30.52
N PRO A 57 17.37 -4.43 31.20
CA PRO A 57 16.99 -3.18 30.55
C PRO A 57 18.09 -2.61 29.65
N GLU A 58 19.38 -2.77 30.01
CA GLU A 58 20.49 -2.27 29.19
C GLU A 58 20.61 -3.02 27.85
N GLU A 59 20.36 -4.33 27.85
CA GLU A 59 20.38 -5.14 26.63
C GLU A 59 19.21 -4.79 25.72
N ALA A 60 18.01 -4.64 26.29
CA ALA A 60 16.81 -4.23 25.55
C ALA A 60 17.00 -2.85 24.92
N MET A 61 17.52 -1.89 25.69
CA MET A 61 17.77 -0.54 25.18
C MET A 61 18.84 -0.49 24.10
N ARG A 62 19.96 -1.21 24.27
CA ARG A 62 20.99 -1.30 23.24
C ARG A 62 20.45 -1.89 21.94
N SER A 63 19.62 -2.93 22.05
CA SER A 63 19.01 -3.58 20.89
C SER A 63 17.98 -2.67 20.20
N ALA A 64 17.14 -1.97 20.98
CA ALA A 64 16.18 -1.00 20.46
C ALA A 64 16.87 0.23 19.81
N ALA A 65 18.02 0.64 20.33
CA ALA A 65 18.81 1.75 19.78
C ALA A 65 19.39 1.48 18.39
N LEU A 66 19.44 0.22 17.94
CA LEU A 66 19.83 -0.12 16.57
C LEU A 66 18.79 0.34 15.53
N ARG A 67 17.53 0.53 15.94
CA ARG A 67 16.44 1.06 15.09
C ARG A 67 16.29 0.30 13.76
N ASP A 68 16.52 -1.01 13.80
CA ASP A 68 16.60 -1.91 12.65
C ASP A 68 15.23 -2.33 12.07
N CYS A 69 14.14 -2.04 12.77
CA CYS A 69 12.78 -2.20 12.29
C CYS A 69 11.83 -1.15 12.88
N VAL A 70 10.63 -1.05 12.30
CA VAL A 70 9.56 -0.17 12.78
C VAL A 70 9.24 -0.41 14.26
N LEU A 71 8.99 -1.66 14.63
CA LEU A 71 8.59 -2.03 16.00
C LEU A 71 9.71 -1.76 17.02
N ALA A 72 10.98 -1.95 16.64
CA ALA A 72 12.13 -1.61 17.51
C ALA A 72 12.22 -0.11 17.77
N ARG A 73 11.90 0.73 16.78
CA ARG A 73 11.87 2.19 16.94
C ARG A 73 10.77 2.66 17.89
N VAL A 74 9.60 2.03 17.82
CA VAL A 74 8.49 2.28 18.77
C VAL A 74 8.87 1.84 20.18
N LEU A 75 9.41 0.62 20.32
CA LEU A 75 9.92 0.14 21.61
C LEU A 75 11.02 1.05 22.17
N GLN A 76 11.94 1.54 21.35
CA GLN A 76 12.96 2.50 21.79
C GLN A 76 12.33 3.73 22.46
N GLY A 77 11.28 4.29 21.86
CA GLY A 77 10.51 5.40 22.44
C GLY A 77 9.98 5.04 23.82
N VAL A 78 9.21 3.96 23.94
CA VAL A 78 8.62 3.51 25.22
C VAL A 78 9.69 3.24 26.27
N LEU A 79 10.71 2.46 25.93
CA LEU A 79 11.76 2.06 26.87
C LEU A 79 12.59 3.26 27.35
N SER A 80 12.85 4.23 26.46
CA SER A 80 13.54 5.46 26.84
C SER A 80 12.72 6.33 27.81
N ALA A 81 11.40 6.39 27.62
CA ALA A 81 10.50 7.10 28.53
C ALA A 81 10.41 6.40 29.89
N LEU A 82 10.28 5.07 29.92
CA LEU A 82 10.26 4.30 31.17
C LEU A 82 11.58 4.44 31.94
N ARG A 83 12.72 4.53 31.26
CA ARG A 83 14.01 4.80 31.94
C ARG A 83 14.11 6.21 32.48
N ALA A 84 13.58 7.20 31.75
CA ALA A 84 13.61 8.61 32.18
C ALA A 84 12.63 8.89 33.33
N ARG A 85 11.45 8.26 33.31
CA ARG A 85 10.39 8.42 34.31
C ARG A 85 9.71 7.07 34.61
N PRO A 86 10.29 6.20 35.46
CA PRO A 86 9.80 4.84 35.71
C PRO A 86 8.37 4.78 36.28
N SER A 87 7.95 5.79 37.02
CA SER A 87 6.63 5.87 37.64
C SER A 87 5.54 6.49 36.76
N ASP A 88 5.90 7.04 35.59
CA ASP A 88 4.99 7.77 34.71
C ASP A 88 4.68 6.93 33.46
N THR A 89 3.82 5.93 33.64
CA THR A 89 3.41 5.01 32.56
C THR A 89 2.67 5.74 31.44
N ALA A 90 1.91 6.78 31.78
CA ALA A 90 1.19 7.61 30.81
C ALA A 90 2.17 8.36 29.90
N TYR A 91 3.28 8.88 30.43
CA TYR A 91 4.33 9.50 29.61
C TYR A 91 4.99 8.50 28.66
N ALA A 92 5.23 7.26 29.11
CA ALA A 92 5.79 6.20 28.27
C ALA A 92 4.84 5.76 27.15
N GLU A 93 3.56 5.63 27.45
CA GLU A 93 2.52 5.32 26.48
C GLU A 93 2.42 6.41 25.41
N GLU A 94 2.39 7.69 25.82
CA GLU A 94 2.31 8.81 24.88
C GLU A 94 3.53 8.89 23.96
N LEU A 95 4.75 8.68 24.48
CA LEU A 95 5.96 8.68 23.64
C LEU A 95 6.00 7.47 22.68
N GLY A 96 5.53 6.31 23.14
CA GLY A 96 5.33 5.13 22.30
C GLY A 96 4.33 5.40 21.17
N ARG A 97 3.19 5.99 21.51
CA ARG A 97 2.13 6.36 20.55
C ARG A 97 2.62 7.38 19.53
N GLN A 98 3.35 8.41 19.96
CA GLN A 98 3.98 9.38 19.04
C GLN A 98 4.96 8.71 18.08
N SER A 99 5.80 7.81 18.59
CA SER A 99 6.72 7.03 17.76
C SER A 99 5.97 6.15 16.76
N ALA A 100 4.90 5.48 17.19
CA ALA A 100 4.04 4.68 16.34
C ALA A 100 3.39 5.52 15.22
N LEU A 101 2.89 6.72 15.55
CA LEU A 101 2.30 7.63 14.56
C LEU A 101 3.29 8.07 13.48
N ILE A 102 4.54 8.36 13.85
CA ILE A 102 5.60 8.72 12.89
C ILE A 102 5.85 7.55 11.92
N GLU A 103 5.96 6.33 12.44
CA GLU A 103 6.20 5.15 11.62
C GLU A 103 4.99 4.78 10.75
N LEU A 104 3.77 4.88 11.28
CA LEU A 104 2.53 4.68 10.52
C LEU A 104 2.41 5.70 9.40
N ALA A 105 2.68 6.98 9.66
CA ALA A 105 2.67 8.02 8.63
C ALA A 105 3.70 7.73 7.52
N ALA A 106 4.89 7.26 7.88
CA ALA A 106 5.92 6.85 6.91
C ALA A 106 5.44 5.66 6.07
N MET A 107 4.78 4.66 6.66
CA MET A 107 4.26 3.50 5.95
C MET A 107 3.03 3.83 5.07
N THR A 108 2.14 4.72 5.50
CA THR A 108 0.95 5.12 4.73
C THR A 108 1.29 6.12 3.62
N SER A 109 2.47 6.75 3.66
CA SER A 109 2.90 7.69 2.64
C SER A 109 2.79 7.10 1.22
N ARG A 110 2.30 7.91 0.28
CA ARG A 110 2.20 7.59 -1.17
C ARG A 110 1.22 6.45 -1.53
N MET A 111 0.46 5.88 -0.59
CA MET A 111 -0.59 4.91 -0.90
C MET A 111 -1.71 5.51 -1.75
N ARG A 112 -2.01 6.80 -1.56
CA ARG A 112 -2.99 7.55 -2.35
C ARG A 112 -2.76 7.51 -3.86
N VAL A 113 -1.50 7.40 -4.32
CA VAL A 113 -1.21 7.30 -5.77
C VAL A 113 -1.65 5.93 -6.30
N LEU A 114 -1.50 4.87 -5.51
CA LEU A 114 -1.94 3.53 -5.88
C LEU A 114 -3.48 3.46 -5.91
N GLU A 115 -4.15 4.08 -4.95
CA GLU A 115 -5.61 4.27 -4.96
C GLU A 115 -6.09 5.05 -6.20
N MET A 116 -5.38 6.11 -6.57
CA MET A 116 -5.66 6.86 -7.80
C MET A 116 -5.54 5.99 -9.04
N VAL A 117 -4.53 5.13 -9.14
CA VAL A 117 -4.37 4.19 -10.28
C VAL A 117 -5.51 3.17 -10.33
N ILE A 118 -5.93 2.64 -9.18
CA ILE A 118 -7.05 1.70 -9.05
C ILE A 118 -8.35 2.32 -9.56
N GLN A 119 -8.60 3.59 -9.22
CA GLN A 119 -9.83 4.29 -9.61
C GLN A 119 -9.77 4.83 -11.05
N ALA A 120 -8.64 5.42 -11.45
CA ALA A 120 -8.49 6.05 -12.76
C ALA A 120 -8.32 5.04 -13.90
N GLY A 121 -7.72 3.87 -13.66
CA GLY A 121 -7.46 2.86 -14.69
C GLY A 121 -8.72 2.40 -15.43
N PRO A 122 -9.77 1.95 -14.72
CA PRO A 122 -11.01 1.52 -15.36
C PRO A 122 -11.76 2.68 -16.02
N MET A 123 -11.72 3.88 -15.43
CA MET A 123 -12.36 5.08 -15.98
C MET A 123 -11.70 5.52 -17.30
N LEU A 124 -10.36 5.49 -17.38
CA LEU A 124 -9.62 5.75 -18.62
C LEU A 124 -9.88 4.66 -19.67
N GLY A 125 -9.97 3.39 -19.25
CA GLY A 125 -10.33 2.29 -20.13
C GLY A 125 -11.74 2.43 -20.71
N LEU A 126 -12.72 2.86 -19.90
CA LEU A 126 -14.08 3.15 -20.34
C LEU A 126 -14.13 4.36 -21.29
N LEU A 127 -13.38 5.42 -20.98
CA LEU A 127 -13.24 6.57 -21.87
C LEU A 127 -12.70 6.14 -23.25
N GLY A 128 -11.70 5.24 -23.26
CA GLY A 128 -11.15 4.64 -24.47
C GLY A 128 -12.21 3.94 -25.32
N THR A 129 -13.10 3.15 -24.71
CA THR A 129 -14.22 2.54 -25.45
C THR A 129 -15.18 3.55 -26.02
N VAL A 130 -15.56 4.58 -25.26
CA VAL A 130 -16.49 5.59 -25.74
C VAL A 130 -15.91 6.32 -26.95
N VAL A 131 -14.64 6.74 -26.85
CA VAL A 131 -13.94 7.42 -27.95
C VAL A 131 -13.81 6.51 -29.17
N GLY A 132 -13.42 5.26 -29.00
CA GLY A 132 -13.24 4.32 -30.12
C GLY A 132 -14.57 3.96 -30.81
N MET A 133 -15.66 3.82 -30.06
CA MET A 133 -16.99 3.61 -30.63
C MET A 133 -17.48 4.85 -31.41
N ILE A 134 -17.25 6.06 -30.89
CA ILE A 134 -17.57 7.32 -31.61
C ILE A 134 -16.84 7.36 -32.95
N GLN A 135 -15.56 6.98 -32.99
CA GLN A 135 -14.76 6.95 -34.22
C GLN A 135 -15.24 5.89 -35.21
N ALA A 136 -15.58 4.69 -34.72
CA ALA A 136 -16.07 3.59 -35.54
C ALA A 136 -17.38 3.98 -36.25
N PHE A 137 -18.31 4.62 -35.55
CA PHE A 137 -19.57 5.11 -36.13
C PHE A 137 -19.39 6.34 -37.03
N SER A 138 -18.46 7.26 -36.72
CA SER A 138 -18.11 8.38 -37.61
C SER A 138 -17.65 7.88 -38.97
N THR A 139 -16.77 6.88 -38.97
CA THR A 139 -16.24 6.27 -40.21
C THR A 139 -17.34 5.59 -41.02
N LEU A 140 -18.27 4.90 -40.35
CA LEU A 140 -19.44 4.28 -41.01
C LEU A 140 -20.37 5.32 -41.66
N SER A 141 -20.59 6.46 -40.99
CA SER A 141 -21.38 7.57 -41.50
C SER A 141 -20.72 8.23 -42.72
N GLU A 142 -19.42 8.49 -42.67
CA GLU A 142 -18.64 9.07 -43.77
C GLU A 142 -18.60 8.17 -45.01
N ALA A 143 -18.62 6.84 -44.83
CA ALA A 143 -18.70 5.86 -45.90
C ALA A 143 -20.10 5.72 -46.54
N GLY A 144 -21.08 6.55 -46.15
CA GLY A 144 -22.44 6.49 -46.68
C GLY A 144 -23.16 5.17 -46.38
N GLY A 145 -22.78 4.49 -45.30
CA GLY A 145 -23.35 3.18 -44.91
C GLY A 145 -22.72 1.96 -45.60
N ALA A 146 -21.77 2.15 -46.53
CA ALA A 146 -21.04 1.09 -47.20
C ALA A 146 -19.66 0.81 -46.55
N ALA A 147 -19.56 0.91 -45.22
CA ALA A 147 -18.29 0.61 -44.55
C ALA A 147 -18.03 -0.90 -44.55
N ASP A 148 -16.78 -1.26 -44.80
CA ASP A 148 -16.30 -2.63 -44.70
C ASP A 148 -16.50 -3.15 -43.26
N PRO A 149 -17.28 -4.24 -43.06
CA PRO A 149 -17.48 -4.86 -41.75
C PRO A 149 -16.17 -5.17 -41.02
N ALA A 150 -15.09 -5.46 -41.74
CA ALA A 150 -13.78 -5.71 -41.16
C ALA A 150 -13.20 -4.46 -40.46
N GLN A 151 -13.39 -3.27 -41.05
CA GLN A 151 -12.92 -2.02 -40.45
C GLN A 151 -13.70 -1.66 -39.19
N LEU A 152 -15.02 -1.88 -39.20
CA LEU A 152 -15.86 -1.68 -38.03
C LEU A 152 -15.45 -2.62 -36.88
N ALA A 153 -15.24 -3.90 -37.19
CA ALA A 153 -14.78 -4.90 -36.21
C ALA A 153 -13.42 -4.54 -35.60
N ALA A 154 -12.48 -4.01 -36.40
CA ALA A 154 -11.18 -3.55 -35.90
C ALA A 154 -11.29 -2.37 -34.92
N GLY A 155 -12.21 -1.42 -35.17
CA GLY A 155 -12.48 -0.31 -34.26
C GLY A 155 -13.06 -0.77 -32.91
N ILE A 156 -13.99 -1.71 -32.95
CA ILE A 156 -14.58 -2.31 -31.75
C ILE A 156 -13.54 -3.10 -30.96
N TRP A 157 -12.72 -3.93 -31.63
CA TRP A 157 -11.63 -4.68 -31.01
C TRP A 157 -10.66 -3.75 -30.26
N THR A 158 -10.22 -2.68 -30.93
CA THR A 158 -9.31 -1.69 -30.33
C THR A 158 -9.93 -1.05 -29.09
N SER A 159 -11.21 -0.67 -29.19
CA SER A 159 -11.99 -0.10 -28.09
C SER A 159 -12.02 -1.05 -26.89
N LEU A 160 -12.47 -2.29 -27.07
CA LEU A 160 -12.58 -3.27 -25.99
C LEU A 160 -11.22 -3.58 -25.34
N THR A 161 -10.16 -3.62 -26.14
CA THR A 161 -8.80 -3.86 -25.65
C THR A 161 -8.33 -2.75 -24.70
N THR A 162 -8.70 -1.49 -24.94
CA THR A 162 -8.36 -0.37 -24.02
C THR A 162 -9.01 -0.54 -22.65
N THR A 163 -10.27 -0.95 -22.59
CA THR A 163 -10.96 -1.21 -21.32
C THR A 163 -10.37 -2.39 -20.58
N ALA A 164 -10.13 -3.50 -21.29
CA ALA A 164 -9.50 -4.68 -20.71
C ALA A 164 -8.12 -4.33 -20.11
N THR A 165 -7.33 -3.51 -20.81
CA THR A 165 -6.01 -3.05 -20.35
C THR A 165 -6.13 -2.16 -19.10
N GLY A 166 -7.04 -1.18 -19.12
CA GLY A 166 -7.26 -0.29 -17.97
C GLY A 166 -7.72 -1.05 -16.72
N LEU A 167 -8.59 -2.05 -16.89
CA LEU A 167 -9.04 -2.92 -15.82
C LEU A 167 -7.91 -3.82 -15.29
N ALA A 168 -7.09 -4.39 -16.17
CA ALA A 168 -5.97 -5.24 -15.77
C ALA A 168 -4.94 -4.46 -14.92
N ILE A 169 -4.58 -3.23 -15.32
CA ILE A 169 -3.68 -2.36 -14.56
C ILE A 169 -4.26 -2.06 -13.18
N ALA A 170 -5.54 -1.70 -13.12
CA ALA A 170 -6.22 -1.39 -11.87
C ALA A 170 -6.27 -2.58 -10.91
N LEU A 171 -6.55 -3.78 -11.44
CA LEU A 171 -6.62 -5.01 -10.67
C LEU A 171 -5.26 -5.38 -10.06
N LEU A 172 -4.18 -5.24 -10.81
CA LEU A 172 -2.83 -5.46 -10.29
C LEU A 172 -2.48 -4.47 -9.19
N ALA A 173 -2.77 -3.18 -9.39
CA ALA A 173 -2.57 -2.15 -8.37
C ALA A 173 -3.39 -2.43 -7.10
N TYR A 174 -4.63 -2.91 -7.25
CA TYR A 174 -5.52 -3.27 -6.16
C TYR A 174 -4.94 -4.38 -5.28
N PHE A 175 -4.44 -5.47 -5.86
CA PHE A 175 -3.83 -6.54 -5.06
C PHE A 175 -2.61 -6.07 -4.27
N VAL A 176 -1.76 -5.23 -4.88
CA VAL A 176 -0.59 -4.65 -4.20
C VAL A 176 -1.02 -3.72 -3.07
N ALA A 177 -2.00 -2.83 -3.31
CA ALA A 177 -2.51 -1.90 -2.31
C ALA A 177 -3.06 -2.63 -1.09
N ASN A 178 -3.97 -3.60 -1.31
CA ASN A 178 -4.55 -4.38 -0.22
C ASN A 178 -3.50 -5.17 0.57
N TRP A 179 -2.49 -5.73 -0.11
CA TRP A 179 -1.41 -6.43 0.58
C TRP A 179 -0.61 -5.48 1.48
N LEU A 180 -0.29 -4.27 1.00
CA LEU A 180 0.40 -3.24 1.78
C LEU A 180 -0.46 -2.71 2.94
N GLU A 181 -1.75 -2.47 2.73
CA GLU A 181 -2.68 -2.02 3.77
C GLU A 181 -2.83 -3.06 4.88
N ALA A 182 -3.07 -4.33 4.52
CA ALA A 182 -3.11 -5.42 5.48
C ALA A 182 -1.80 -5.55 6.25
N ARG A 183 -0.68 -5.18 5.61
CA ARG A 183 0.64 -5.18 6.23
C ARG A 183 0.80 -4.05 7.25
N ILE A 184 0.34 -2.84 6.92
CA ILE A 184 0.33 -1.68 7.83
C ILE A 184 -0.52 -1.98 9.05
N GLU A 185 -1.72 -2.55 8.86
CA GLU A 185 -2.64 -2.83 9.96
C GLU A 185 -2.05 -3.87 10.93
N ARG A 186 -1.38 -4.91 10.42
CA ARG A 186 -0.65 -5.86 11.28
C ARG A 186 0.47 -5.18 12.08
N GLU A 187 1.21 -4.24 11.48
CA GLU A 187 2.23 -3.49 12.23
C GLU A 187 1.59 -2.60 13.30
N ARG A 188 0.50 -1.91 12.98
CA ARG A 188 -0.22 -1.06 13.93
C ARG A 188 -0.64 -1.84 15.18
N ILE A 189 -1.31 -2.96 14.99
CA ILE A 189 -1.74 -3.83 16.10
C ILE A 189 -0.51 -4.31 16.89
N SER A 190 0.58 -4.67 16.20
CA SER A 190 1.84 -5.05 16.87
C SER A 190 2.45 -3.92 17.69
N MET A 191 2.41 -2.68 17.21
CA MET A 191 2.88 -1.51 17.97
C MET A 191 2.06 -1.34 19.24
N GLU A 192 0.73 -1.35 19.15
CA GLU A 192 -0.17 -1.19 20.30
C GLU A 192 0.06 -2.30 21.34
N MET A 193 0.16 -3.56 20.91
CA MET A 193 0.47 -4.69 21.79
C MET A 193 1.84 -4.56 22.46
N LEU A 194 2.88 -4.16 21.72
CA LEU A 194 4.23 -4.01 22.26
C LEU A 194 4.34 -2.83 23.24
N ILE A 195 3.67 -1.70 22.96
CA ILE A 195 3.61 -0.56 23.88
C ILE A 195 2.97 -1.01 25.19
N SER A 196 1.79 -1.63 25.12
CA SER A 196 1.07 -2.14 26.30
C SER A 196 1.91 -3.16 27.07
N ALA A 197 2.52 -4.13 26.36
CA ALA A 197 3.32 -5.18 26.99
C ALA A 197 4.61 -4.66 27.64
N ALA A 198 5.23 -3.62 27.09
CA ALA A 198 6.44 -3.02 27.67
C ALA A 198 6.15 -2.28 28.99
N ILE A 199 4.94 -1.74 29.15
CA ILE A 199 4.52 -0.95 30.32
C ILE A 199 3.89 -1.86 31.39
N HIS A 200 2.98 -2.74 30.99
CA HIS A 200 2.14 -3.53 31.90
C HIS A 200 2.55 -5.01 31.99
N GLY A 201 3.54 -5.45 31.21
CA GLY A 201 3.86 -6.86 31.04
C GLY A 201 2.94 -7.53 30.01
N ARG A 202 3.30 -8.75 29.59
CA ARG A 202 2.48 -9.52 28.65
C ARG A 202 1.17 -9.91 29.32
N ILE A 203 0.06 -9.57 28.68
CA ILE A 203 -1.21 -10.25 28.96
C ILE A 203 -1.03 -11.67 28.43
N GLU A 204 -0.89 -12.66 29.31
CA GLU A 204 -1.05 -14.05 28.91
C GLU A 204 -2.46 -14.17 28.31
N ALA A 205 -2.55 -14.29 26.99
CA ALA A 205 -3.78 -14.75 26.37
C ALA A 205 -4.06 -16.12 26.97
N GLY A 206 -4.99 -16.18 27.92
CA GLY A 206 -5.26 -17.37 28.70
C GLY A 206 -5.38 -18.58 27.79
N ARG A 207 -4.45 -19.53 27.95
CA ARG A 207 -4.71 -20.93 27.63
C ARG A 207 -5.79 -21.40 28.60
N SER A 208 -7.04 -21.07 28.28
CA SER A 208 -8.19 -21.71 28.89
C SER A 208 -8.19 -23.19 28.49
N GLY A 209 -8.05 -24.07 29.47
CA GLY A 209 -8.59 -25.42 29.45
C GLY A 209 -7.94 -26.42 28.50
N THR A 210 -6.93 -27.13 28.97
CA THR A 210 -6.95 -28.59 28.82
C THR A 210 -7.19 -29.17 30.19
N MET A 211 -8.48 -29.36 30.45
CA MET A 211 -9.05 -30.13 31.56
C MET A 211 -8.36 -31.50 31.58
N ARG A 212 -7.76 -31.86 32.72
CA ARG A 212 -7.52 -33.25 33.11
C ARG A 212 -8.49 -33.57 34.24
#